data_AF-A0A1S3I5B3-F1
#
_entry.id   AF-A0A1S3I5B3-F1
#
_cell.length_a   1.000
_cell.length_b   1.000
_cell.length_c   1.000
_cell.angle_alpha   90.00
_cell.angle_beta   90.00
_cell.angle_gamma   90.00
#
_symmetry.space_group_name_H-M   'P 1'
#
loop_
_entity.id
_entity.type
_entity.pdbx_description
1 polymer ?
#
loop_
_entity_poly.entity_id
_entity_poly.type
_entity_poly.pdbx_seq_one_letter_code
_entity_poly.pdbx_strand_id
1 'polypeptide(L)'
;MGITFLAAGTSVPDLITSVIVARKGYGDMAVSSSVGSNLFDVTVGLPFPWLLSAIIYWRPISVDSQGLYCSVVLLFLMLLFVVCSVAAFKWKMSKGLGVAMFVLYSGFLATSVLLVLGFFQCPF
;
A
#
# COMPACT_ATOMS: atom_id res chain seq x y z
N MET A 1 -18.17 3.83 5.89
CA MET A 1 -18.59 3.73 4.47
C MET A 1 -18.11 4.91 3.62
N GLY A 2 -18.21 6.18 4.07
CA GLY A 2 -17.71 7.33 3.29
C GLY A 2 -16.20 7.32 3.01
N ILE A 3 -15.40 6.94 4.01
CA ILE A 3 -13.94 6.75 3.86
C ILE A 3 -13.56 5.67 2.85
N THR A 4 -14.39 4.64 2.67
CA THR A 4 -14.13 3.54 1.73
C THR A 4 -14.36 3.98 0.28
N PHE A 5 -15.43 4.76 0.03
CA PHE A 5 -15.67 5.37 -1.29
C PHE A 5 -14.61 6.43 -1.63
N LEU A 6 -14.17 7.21 -0.65
CA LEU A 6 -13.13 8.21 -0.84
C LEU A 6 -11.77 7.55 -1.18
N ALA A 7 -11.41 6.49 -0.46
CA ALA A 7 -10.21 5.70 -0.73
C ALA A 7 -10.28 4.98 -2.09
N ALA A 8 -11.46 4.46 -2.48
CA ALA A 8 -11.65 3.92 -3.83
C ALA A 8 -11.49 5.02 -4.90
N GLY A 9 -11.95 6.25 -4.62
CA GLY A 9 -11.83 7.39 -5.50
C GLY A 9 -10.39 7.86 -5.77
N THR A 10 -9.44 7.59 -4.88
CA THR A 10 -8.02 7.94 -5.08
C THR A 10 -7.28 6.83 -5.85
N SER A 11 -7.43 5.56 -5.46
CA SER A 11 -6.67 4.47 -6.08
C SER A 11 -7.21 3.98 -7.43
N VAL A 12 -8.52 4.11 -7.71
CA VAL A 12 -9.11 3.70 -9.00
C VAL A 12 -8.59 4.51 -10.19
N PRO A 13 -8.54 5.86 -10.16
CA PRO A 13 -7.98 6.63 -11.27
C PRO A 13 -6.49 6.35 -11.46
N ASP A 14 -5.70 6.19 -10.39
CA ASP A 14 -4.28 5.82 -10.48
C ASP A 14 -4.05 4.45 -11.13
N LEU A 15 -4.92 3.49 -10.86
CA LEU A 15 -4.90 2.19 -11.52
C LEU A 15 -5.19 2.35 -13.02
N ILE A 16 -6.22 3.13 -13.39
CA ILE A 16 -6.62 3.34 -14.78
C ILE A 16 -5.49 4.03 -15.56
N THR A 17 -4.89 5.09 -15.02
CA THR A 17 -3.78 5.81 -15.66
C THR A 17 -2.58 4.89 -15.86
N SER A 18 -2.21 4.11 -14.84
CA SER A 18 -1.10 3.14 -14.91
C SER A 18 -1.35 2.06 -15.97
N VAL A 19 -2.57 1.53 -16.06
CA VAL A 19 -2.93 0.52 -17.08
C VAL A 19 -2.88 1.10 -18.50
N ILE A 20 -3.37 2.33 -18.70
CA ILE A 20 -3.33 3.00 -20.01
C ILE A 20 -1.89 3.22 -20.46
N VAL A 21 -1.02 3.71 -19.58
CA VAL A 21 0.39 3.98 -19.87
C VAL A 21 1.15 2.66 -20.13
N ALA A 22 0.87 1.61 -19.36
CA ALA A 22 1.43 0.28 -19.58
C ALA A 22 1.00 -0.31 -20.95
N ARG A 23 -0.27 -0.15 -21.35
CA ARG A 23 -0.75 -0.59 -22.68
C ARG A 23 -0.11 0.17 -23.85
N LYS A 24 0.33 1.41 -23.62
CA LYS A 24 1.07 2.21 -24.60
C LYS A 24 2.55 1.80 -24.73
N GLY A 25 3.01 0.79 -23.99
CA GLY A 25 4.39 0.29 -24.01
C GLY A 25 5.31 0.94 -22.98
N TYR A 26 4.82 1.90 -22.19
CA TYR A 26 5.59 2.60 -21.16
C TYR A 26 5.43 1.94 -19.79
N GLY A 27 5.74 0.65 -19.69
CA GLY A 27 5.60 -0.14 -18.45
C GLY A 27 6.39 0.44 -17.27
N ASP A 28 7.62 0.89 -17.51
CA ASP A 28 8.48 1.47 -16.45
C ASP A 28 7.88 2.77 -15.88
N MET A 29 7.25 3.59 -16.74
CA MET A 29 6.55 4.82 -16.33
C MET A 29 5.27 4.51 -15.54
N ALA A 30 4.55 3.44 -15.92
CA ALA A 30 3.37 3.00 -15.18
C ALA A 30 3.75 2.53 -13.76
N VAL A 31 4.85 1.78 -13.62
CA VAL A 31 5.34 1.34 -12.31
C VAL A 31 5.81 2.53 -11.47
N SER A 32 6.59 3.45 -12.05
CA SER A 32 7.08 4.62 -11.31
C SER A 32 5.95 5.54 -10.86
N SER A 33 4.91 5.73 -11.69
CA SER A 33 3.73 6.52 -11.33
C SER A 33 2.95 5.89 -10.18
N SER A 34 2.73 4.58 -10.23
CA SER A 34 2.01 3.85 -9.18
C SER A 34 2.77 3.85 -7.85
N VAL A 35 4.08 3.63 -7.88
CA VAL A 35 4.93 3.70 -6.67
C VAL A 35 4.99 5.12 -6.12
N GLY A 36 5.08 6.13 -7.00
CA GLY A 36 5.14 7.54 -6.61
C GLY A 36 3.87 8.04 -5.92
N SER A 37 2.69 7.70 -6.45
CA SER A 37 1.40 8.10 -5.84
C SER A 37 1.25 7.52 -4.42
N ASN A 38 1.53 6.23 -4.24
CA ASN A 38 1.48 5.60 -2.91
C ASN A 38 2.50 6.19 -1.93
N LEU A 39 3.69 6.55 -2.41
CA LEU A 39 4.70 7.18 -1.55
C LEU A 39 4.24 8.57 -1.11
N PHE A 40 3.61 9.35 -1.99
CA PHE A 40 3.05 10.66 -1.66
C PHE A 40 1.91 10.55 -0.65
N ASP A 41 1.01 9.58 -0.80
CA ASP A 41 -0.08 9.34 0.16
C ASP A 41 0.45 9.03 1.57
N VAL A 42 1.51 8.22 1.69
CA VAL A 42 2.08 7.87 2.99
C VAL A 42 2.90 9.03 3.58
N THR A 43 3.68 9.73 2.77
CA THR A 43 4.62 10.77 3.25
C THR A 43 3.99 12.14 3.42
N VAL A 44 2.94 12.44 2.66
CA VAL A 44 2.25 13.74 2.67
C VAL A 44 0.78 13.57 3.05
N GLY A 45 0.08 12.63 2.43
CA GLY A 45 -1.37 12.43 2.64
C GLY A 45 -1.75 12.07 4.09
N LEU A 46 -1.01 11.17 4.74
CA LEU A 46 -1.23 10.78 6.13
C LEU A 46 -0.84 11.84 7.17
N PRO A 47 0.38 12.44 7.13
CA PRO A 47 0.80 13.40 8.15
C PRO A 47 0.16 14.78 7.99
N PHE A 48 -0.26 15.18 6.80
CA PHE A 48 -0.80 16.52 6.57
C PHE A 48 -2.08 16.84 7.38
N PRO A 49 -3.11 15.98 7.44
CA PRO A 49 -4.28 16.19 8.29
C PRO A 49 -3.93 16.19 9.78
N TRP A 50 -2.98 15.36 10.18
CA TRP A 50 -2.53 15.26 11.57
C TRP A 50 -1.79 16.53 12.01
N LEU A 51 -0.91 17.04 11.16
CA LEU A 51 -0.21 18.32 11.34
C LEU A 51 -1.20 19.49 11.41
N LEU A 52 -2.16 19.54 10.48
CA LEU A 52 -3.17 20.59 10.45
C LEU A 52 -4.04 20.56 11.72
N SER A 53 -4.44 19.37 12.17
CA SER A 53 -5.22 19.20 13.41
C SER A 53 -4.40 19.61 14.64
N ALA A 54 -3.11 19.26 14.71
CA ALA A 54 -2.23 19.67 15.79
C ALA A 54 -2.08 21.20 15.90
N ILE A 55 -1.98 21.90 14.76
CA ILE A 55 -1.88 23.37 14.69
C ILE A 55 -3.20 24.04 15.13
N ILE A 56 -4.35 23.49 14.73
CA ILE A 56 -5.67 24.08 15.03
C ILE A 56 -6.06 23.85 16.50
N TYR A 57 -5.94 22.62 16.99
CA TYR A 57 -6.48 22.22 18.29
C TYR A 57 -5.47 22.32 19.44
N TRP A 58 -4.19 22.55 19.14
CA TRP A 58 -3.09 22.68 20.13
C TRP A 58 -3.07 21.54 21.17
N ARG A 59 -3.51 20.34 20.77
CA ARG A 59 -3.56 19.15 21.62
C ARG A 59 -2.84 17.99 20.95
N PRO A 60 -2.09 17.18 21.71
CA PRO A 60 -1.54 15.93 21.20
C PRO A 60 -2.70 14.98 20.87
N ILE A 61 -2.68 14.44 19.66
CA ILE A 61 -3.65 13.45 19.21
C ILE A 61 -3.16 12.09 19.70
N SER A 62 -3.89 11.49 20.64
CA SER A 62 -3.61 10.15 21.15
C SER A 62 -3.86 9.14 20.03
N VAL A 63 -2.83 8.37 19.67
CA VAL A 63 -2.96 7.26 18.71
C VAL A 63 -3.16 5.98 19.51
N ASP A 64 -4.32 5.35 19.35
CA ASP A 64 -4.59 4.06 19.96
C ASP A 64 -3.69 2.99 19.31
N SER A 65 -2.93 2.28 20.13
CA SER A 65 -1.77 1.48 19.69
C SER A 65 -2.13 0.02 19.42
N GLN A 66 -3.35 -0.39 19.78
CA GLN A 66 -3.81 -1.77 19.68
C GLN A 66 -4.02 -2.16 18.21
N GLY A 67 -2.94 -2.61 17.56
CA GLY A 67 -2.93 -3.10 16.16
C GLY A 67 -2.18 -2.23 15.15
N LEU A 68 -1.76 -1.02 15.53
CA LEU A 68 -0.97 -0.15 14.64
C LEU A 68 0.41 -0.78 14.36
N TYR A 69 1.07 -1.28 15.40
CA TYR A 69 2.38 -1.94 15.26
C TYR A 69 2.31 -3.16 14.32
N CYS A 70 1.31 -4.01 14.52
CA CYS A 70 1.09 -5.20 13.70
C CYS A 70 0.84 -4.83 12.23
N SER A 71 0.02 -3.79 11.98
CA SER A 71 -0.26 -3.28 10.63
C SER A 71 0.97 -2.69 9.94
N VAL A 72 1.80 -1.93 10.67
CA VAL A 72 3.04 -1.33 10.14
C VAL A 72 4.06 -2.43 9.79
N VAL A 73 4.22 -3.43 10.66
CA VAL A 73 5.11 -4.58 10.39
C VAL A 73 4.65 -5.36 9.16
N LEU A 74 3.35 -5.63 9.03
CA LEU A 74 2.78 -6.32 7.85
C LEU A 74 3.02 -5.53 6.56
N LEU A 75 2.78 -4.22 6.58
CA LEU A 75 3.06 -3.33 5.44
C LEU A 75 4.53 -3.33 5.05
N PHE A 76 5.42 -3.24 6.03
CA PHE A 76 6.87 -3.22 5.80
C PHE A 76 7.36 -4.55 5.22
N LEU A 77 6.86 -5.67 5.74
CA LEU A 77 7.17 -7.02 5.26
C LEU A 77 6.70 -7.20 3.81
N MET A 78 5.48 -6.76 3.48
CA MET A 78 4.95 -6.79 2.12
C MET A 78 5.85 -5.98 1.17
N LEU A 79 6.25 -4.78 1.57
CA LEU A 79 7.11 -3.92 0.75
C LEU A 79 8.48 -4.59 0.48
N LEU A 80 9.08 -5.21 1.50
CA LEU A 80 10.31 -5.99 1.34
C LEU A 80 10.13 -7.16 0.36
N PHE A 81 9.07 -7.96 0.51
CA PHE A 81 8.79 -9.08 -0.41
C PHE A 81 8.62 -8.61 -1.86
N VAL A 82 7.93 -7.48 -2.06
CA VAL A 82 7.76 -6.88 -3.39
C VAL A 82 9.11 -6.48 -3.98
N VAL A 83 9.91 -5.72 -3.25
CA VAL A 83 11.25 -5.27 -3.71
C VAL A 83 12.18 -6.46 -3.98
N CYS A 84 12.21 -7.46 -3.10
CA CYS A 84 13.01 -8.67 -3.28
C CYS A 84 12.58 -9.45 -4.54
N SER A 85 11.27 -9.56 -4.80
CA SER A 85 10.78 -10.22 -6.01
C SER A 85 11.21 -9.46 -7.27
N VAL A 86 11.07 -8.13 -7.31
CA VAL A 86 11.49 -7.31 -8.46
C VAL A 86 13.00 -7.40 -8.69
N ALA A 87 13.80 -7.40 -7.61
CA ALA A 87 15.25 -7.58 -7.68
C ALA A 87 15.63 -8.97 -8.22
N ALA A 88 14.94 -10.03 -7.78
CA ALA A 88 15.17 -11.40 -8.26
C ALA A 88 14.87 -11.56 -9.76
N PHE A 89 13.88 -10.83 -10.27
CA PHE A 89 13.55 -10.79 -11.70
C PHE A 89 14.40 -9.79 -12.52
N LYS A 90 15.55 -9.34 -11.98
CA LYS A 90 16.51 -8.44 -12.64
C LYS A 90 15.88 -7.16 -13.18
N TRP A 91 14.88 -6.61 -12.50
CA TRP A 91 14.21 -5.38 -12.91
C TRP A 91 13.62 -5.44 -14.34
N LYS A 92 13.28 -6.64 -14.83
CA LYS A 92 12.59 -6.80 -16.11
C LYS A 92 11.12 -7.13 -15.87
N MET A 93 10.23 -6.32 -16.46
CA MET A 93 8.81 -6.64 -16.53
C MET A 93 8.59 -7.87 -17.42
N SER A 94 8.47 -9.04 -16.79
CA SER A 94 8.06 -10.29 -17.43
C SER A 94 6.64 -10.68 -16.99
N LYS A 95 5.94 -11.48 -17.79
CA LYS A 95 4.65 -12.05 -17.40
C LYS A 95 4.74 -12.88 -16.11
N GLY A 96 5.90 -13.50 -15.85
CA GLY A 96 6.17 -14.26 -14.63
C GLY A 96 6.25 -13.39 -13.37
N LEU A 97 6.81 -12.17 -13.48
CA LEU A 97 6.81 -11.19 -12.39
C LEU A 97 5.37 -10.79 -12.03
N GLY A 98 4.52 -10.57 -13.03
CA GLY A 98 3.10 -10.24 -12.81
C GLY A 98 2.34 -11.33 -12.06
N VAL A 99 2.56 -12.60 -12.42
CA VAL A 99 1.97 -13.74 -11.70
C VAL A 99 2.51 -13.82 -10.26
N ALA A 100 3.82 -13.67 -10.08
CA ALA A 100 4.43 -13.67 -8.75
C ALA A 100 3.86 -12.56 -7.85
N MET A 101 3.69 -11.34 -8.38
CA MET A 101 3.06 -10.22 -7.67
C MET A 101 1.61 -10.52 -7.27
N PHE A 102 0.84 -11.16 -8.16
CA PHE A 102 -0.55 -11.52 -7.87
C PHE A 102 -0.63 -12.56 -6.75
N VAL A 103 0.23 -13.58 -6.78
CA VAL A 103 0.32 -14.61 -5.73
C VAL A 103 0.72 -14.00 -4.38
N LEU A 104 1.74 -13.13 -4.36
CA LEU A 104 2.16 -12.42 -3.15
C LEU A 104 1.02 -11.57 -2.58
N TYR A 105 0.29 -10.85 -3.45
CA TYR A 105 -0.86 -10.05 -3.04
C TYR A 105 -1.99 -10.92 -2.47
N SER A 106 -2.35 -12.03 -3.12
CA SER A 106 -3.36 -12.96 -2.61
C SER A 106 -2.96 -13.57 -1.26
N GLY A 107 -1.69 -13.96 -1.09
CA GLY A 107 -1.17 -14.46 0.19
C GLY A 107 -1.24 -13.42 1.30
N PHE A 108 -0.85 -12.18 1.01
CA PHE A 108 -0.99 -11.05 1.93
C PHE A 108 -2.45 -10.83 2.33
N LEU A 109 -3.36 -10.80 1.36
CA LEU A 109 -4.78 -10.56 1.60
C LEU A 109 -5.40 -11.66 2.45
N ALA A 110 -5.05 -12.92 2.17
CA ALA A 110 -5.45 -14.06 3.00
C ALA A 110 -4.92 -13.93 4.43
N THR A 111 -3.66 -13.56 4.61
CA THR A 111 -3.02 -13.38 5.93
C THR A 111 -3.67 -12.23 6.71
N SER A 112 -3.93 -11.11 6.04
CA SER A 112 -4.62 -9.94 6.62
C SER A 112 -6.04 -10.29 7.06
N VAL A 113 -6.80 -11.00 6.22
CA VAL A 113 -8.16 -11.45 6.55
C VAL A 113 -8.13 -12.46 7.71
N LEU A 114 -7.19 -13.41 7.72
CA LEU A 114 -7.03 -14.38 8.81
C LEU A 114 -6.67 -13.71 10.16
N LEU A 115 -5.87 -12.64 10.11
CA LEU A 115 -5.52 -11.84 11.27
C LEU A 115 -6.72 -11.05 11.81
N VAL A 116 -7.53 -10.47 10.92
CA VAL A 116 -8.78 -9.78 11.30
C VAL A 116 -9.84 -10.74 11.84
N LEU A 117 -9.92 -11.96 11.31
CA LEU A 117 -10.83 -13.01 11.77
C LEU A 117 -10.41 -13.66 13.10
N GLY A 118 -9.27 -13.25 13.67
CA GLY A 118 -8.82 -13.71 14.99
C GLY A 118 -8.18 -15.11 15.02
N PHE A 119 -7.90 -15.71 13.86
CA PHE A 119 -7.17 -16.98 13.78
C PHE A 119 -5.68 -16.83 14.11
N PHE A 120 -5.11 -15.68 13.77
CA PHE A 120 -3.76 -15.28 14.19
C PHE A 120 -3.88 -14.13 15.18
N GLN A 121 -3.53 -14.36 16.44
CA GLN A 121 -3.29 -13.29 17.39
C GLN A 121 -1.95 -12.64 17.03
N CYS A 122 -1.95 -11.32 16.83
CA CYS A 122 -0.69 -10.57 16.82
C CYS A 122 0.05 -10.93 18.11
N PRO A 123 1.34 -11.31 18.07
CA PRO A 123 2.07 -11.76 19.27
C PRO A 123 2.33 -10.63 20.30
N PHE A 124 1.68 -9.47 20.15
CA PHE A 124 1.79 -8.29 21.00
C PHE A 124 0.45 -7.55 21.06
#